data_AF-A0A820EHG4-F1
#
_entry.id   AF-A0A820EHG4-F1
#
_cell.length_a   1.000
_cell.length_b   1.000
_cell.length_c   1.000
_cell.angle_alpha   90.00
_cell.angle_beta   90.00
_cell.angle_gamma   90.00
#
_symmetry.space_group_name_H-M   'P 1'
#
loop_
_entity.id
_entity.type
_entity.pdbx_description
1 polymer ?
#
loop_
_entity_poly.entity_id
_entity_poly.type
_entity_poly.pdbx_seq_one_letter_code
_entity_poly.pdbx_strand_id
1 'polypeptide(L)' 'STITYDNETGRWIHDAIDKQGRKVHLERYIDDEGQQQVEFTCGNVKARRWYKRIE' A
#
# COMPACT_ATOMS: atom_id res chain seq x y z
N SER A 1 11.88 8.24 0.27
CA SER A 1 10.98 7.09 0.49
C SER A 1 11.66 5.84 -0.01
N THR A 2 11.30 4.68 0.53
CA THR A 2 11.84 3.38 0.09
C THR A 2 10.69 2.52 -0.41
N ILE A 3 10.86 1.89 -1.57
CA ILE A 3 9.91 0.92 -2.12
C ILE A 3 10.60 -0.44 -2.11
N THR A 4 9.97 -1.43 -1.47
CA THR A 4 10.44 -2.81 -1.41
C THR A 4 9.31 -3.75 -1.84
N TYR A 5 9.68 -4.90 -2.39
CA TYR A 5 8.74 -5.99 -2.62
C TYR A 5 8.98 -7.07 -1.56
N ASP A 6 7.94 -7.39 -0.81
CA ASP A 6 7.94 -8.47 0.17
C ASP A 6 7.47 -9.76 -0.52
N ASN A 7 8.40 -10.71 -0.66
CA ASN A 7 8.14 -11.99 -1.29
C ASN A 7 7.28 -12.93 -0.41
N GLU A 8 7.24 -12.73 0.91
CA GLU A 8 6.44 -13.57 1.81
C GLU A 8 4.95 -13.23 1.71
N THR A 9 4.64 -11.93 1.63
CA THR A 9 3.26 -11.44 1.57
C THR A 9 2.78 -11.09 0.15
N GLY A 10 3.69 -11.04 -0.82
CA GLY A 10 3.39 -10.63 -2.20
C GLY A 10 3.04 -9.13 -2.32
N ARG A 11 3.51 -8.31 -1.39
CA ARG A 11 3.14 -6.89 -1.27
C ARG A 11 4.27 -5.97 -1.70
N TRP A 12 3.91 -4.92 -2.41
CA TRP A 12 4.75 -3.74 -2.55
C TRP A 12 4.57 -2.85 -1.33
N ILE A 13 5.67 -2.61 -0.62
CA ILE A 13 5.72 -1.79 0.58
C ILE A 13 6.39 -0.47 0.23
N HIS A 14 5.75 0.64 0.61
CA HIS A 14 6.26 1.99 0.40
C HIS A 14 6.23 2.76 1.71
N ASP A 15 7.41 3.03 2.26
CA ASP A 15 7.57 3.86 3.44
C ASP A 15 7.95 5.29 3.07
N ALA A 16 7.18 6.24 3.61
CA ALA A 16 7.33 7.67 3.39
C ALA A 16 7.14 8.47 4.67
N ILE A 17 7.50 9.75 4.61
CA ILE A 17 7.23 10.74 5.66
C ILE A 17 6.27 11.75 5.05
N ASP A 18 5.14 12.02 5.73
CA ASP A 18 4.20 13.04 5.28
C ASP A 18 4.70 14.46 5.55
N LYS A 19 3.97 15.46 5.06
CA LYS A 19 4.27 16.88 5.26
C LYS A 19 4.30 17.35 6.72
N GLN A 20 3.76 16.55 7.65
CA GLN A 20 3.77 16.81 9.10
C GLN A 20 4.87 16.03 9.83
N GLY A 21 5.74 15.33 9.10
CA GLY A 21 6.81 14.52 9.69
C GLY A 21 6.36 13.13 10.16
N ARG A 22 5.13 12.70 9.84
CA ARG A 22 4.59 11.40 10.28
C ARG A 22 5.00 10.31 9.32
N LYS A 23 5.34 9.14 9.88
CA LYS A 23 5.58 7.93 9.09
C LYS A 23 4.29 7.48 8.42
N VAL A 24 4.41 7.22 7.13
CA VAL A 24 3.38 6.68 6.26
C VAL A 24 3.86 5.33 5.77
N HIS A 25 3.02 4.33 5.95
CA HIS A 25 3.22 3.00 5.43
C HIS A 25 2.13 2.72 4.38
N LEU A 26 2.54 2.39 3.17
CA LEU A 26 1.62 2.04 2.08
C LEU A 26 1.94 0.64 1.60
N GLU A 27 0.90 -0.19 1.52
CA GLU A 27 0.98 -1.55 1.01
C GLU A 27 0.10 -1.66 -0.23
N ARG A 28 0.65 -2.23 -1.30
CA ARG A 28 -0.07 -2.50 -2.55
C ARG A 28 0.09 -3.96 -2.90
N TYR A 29 -1.01 -4.61 -3.24
CA TYR A 29 -0.99 -5.95 -3.81
C TYR A 29 -2.06 -6.11 -4.90
N ILE A 30 -1.87 -7.13 -5.72
CA ILE A 30 -2.82 -7.58 -6.74
C ILE A 30 -3.29 -8.95 -6.30
N ASP A 31 -4.60 -9.17 -6.22
CA ASP A 31 -5.16 -10.46 -5.86
C ASP A 31 -5.17 -11.43 -7.06
N ASP A 32 -5.64 -12.66 -6.82
CA ASP A 32 -5.68 -13.73 -7.83
C ASP A 32 -6.63 -13.41 -9.00
N GLU A 33 -7.59 -12.50 -8.80
CA GLU A 33 -8.50 -12.01 -9.84
C GLU A 33 -7.92 -10.82 -10.62
N GLY A 34 -6.73 -10.35 -10.25
CA GLY A 34 -6.07 -9.21 -10.85
C GLY A 34 -6.63 -7.87 -10.38
N GLN A 35 -7.43 -7.82 -9.32
CA GLN A 35 -7.87 -6.58 -8.70
C GLN A 35 -6.75 -6.03 -7.81
N GLN A 36 -6.63 -4.70 -7.78
CA GLN A 36 -5.59 -4.05 -6.98
C GLN A 36 -6.19 -3.50 -5.68
N GLN A 37 -5.55 -3.79 -4.56
CA GLN A 37 -5.79 -3.11 -3.30
C GLN A 37 -4.58 -2.26 -2.90
N VAL A 38 -4.87 -1.07 -2.38
CA VAL A 38 -3.88 -0.19 -1.74
C VAL A 38 -4.35 0.10 -0.31
N GLU A 39 -3.52 -0.22 0.67
CA GLU A 39 -3.70 0.15 2.07
C GLU A 39 -2.70 1.25 2.45
N PHE A 40 -3.17 2.26 3.16
CA PHE A 40 -2.37 3.36 3.68
C PHE A 40 -2.57 3.44 5.18
N THR A 41 -1.47 3.49 5.93
CA THR A 41 -1.46 3.65 7.38
C THR A 41 -0.58 4.84 7.76
N CYS A 42 -1.13 5.78 8.53
CA CYS A 42 -0.40 6.92 9.08
C CYS A 42 -0.85 7.18 10.51
N GLY A 43 0.00 6.84 11.48
CA GLY A 43 -0.37 6.87 12.90
C GLY A 43 -1.57 5.96 13.19
N ASN A 44 -2.65 6.54 13.70
CA ASN A 44 -3.90 5.84 13.99
C ASN A 44 -4.92 5.85 12.84
N VAL A 45 -4.56 6.42 11.68
CA VAL A 45 -5.44 6.47 10.51
C VAL A 45 -5.06 5.34 9.56
N LYS A 46 -6.06 4.54 9.17
CA LYS A 46 -5.94 3.53 8.12
C LYS A 46 -6.97 3.81 7.02
N ALA A 47 -6.51 3.90 5.78
CA ALA A 47 -7.33 4.05 4.59
C ALA A 47 -7.08 2.88 3.65
N ARG A 48 -8.13 2.47 2.92
CA ARG A 48 -8.05 1.40 1.93
C ARG A 48 -8.75 1.82 0.65
N ARG A 49 -8.16 1.48 -0.47
CA ARG A 49 -8.72 1.73 -1.80
C ARG A 49 -8.63 0.45 -2.63
N TRP A 50 -9.76 0.08 -3.22
CA TRP A 50 -9.90 -1.05 -4.13
C TRP A 50 -10.06 -0.54 -5.56
N TYR A 51 -9.37 -1.19 -6.48
CA TYR A 51 -9.41 -0.91 -7.90
C TYR A 51 -9.78 -2.20 -8.62
N LYS A 52 -10.85 -2.13 -9.42
CA LYS A 52 -11.18 -3.22 -10.34
C LYS A 52 -10.27 -3.16 -11.56
N ARG A 53 -9.93 -4.33 -12.08
CA ARG A 53 -9.31 -4.47 -13.38
C ARG A 53 -10.27 -3.95 -14.45
N ILE A 54 -9.74 -3.18 -15.40
CA ILE A 54 -10.47 -2.78 -16.60
C ILE A 54 -10.19 -3.86 -17.66
N GLU A 55 -11.23 -4.32 -18.35
CA GLU A 55 -11.15 -5.26 -19.48
C GLU A 55 -10.77 -4.56 -20.78
#